data_AF-A0A2E9N961-F1
#
_entry.id   AF-A0A2E9N961-F1
#
_cell.length_a   1.000
_cell.length_b   1.000
_cell.length_c   1.000
_cell.angle_alpha   90.00
_cell.angle_beta   90.00
_cell.angle_gamma   90.00
#
_symmetry.space_group_name_H-M   'P 1'
#
loop_
_entity.id
_entity.type
_entity.pdbx_description
1 polymer ?
#
loop_
_entity_poly.entity_id
_entity_poly.type
_entity_poly.pdbx_seq_one_letter_code
_entity_poly.pdbx_strand_id
1 'polypeptide(L)'
;MKEFGLVACCQGEHMSKLERSVNAVDGPVAEELVGEVWPSAEPGEDPVLYGYAVLEPRDPVEVRSLQTFHLTYTVGRYGLDDTGSIRVVFRAMGDGQALQSSDPKSPNYVTARSSSGIPLAVEYRHRGVSARPRWKSLTVTVNGGYLKEGDVITIVFGDTSGGSPGMRLQTMADGGFEFKVLADVCAVGLFVPIPDTPTVSIVPGPPVVWKAVLPSLRRPGEHFRFGLKAEDKWGNPTDRAIGSFIFQTNIAVDGLPGTFEYPLGKKAIVFDDLSVAEPGVLRLQVRDTTSAIVAESHPLVIREGSFAGYWGDMHGQSGESIGITTSRQYFDFARNKAFLDATGHQANDFQINNAFWAYLNELSAEYNDEGTFVTLPGYEWSGNTAVGGDRNVYFRSEGRQIRRSSHALLTDRSDLDTDASDANRLFEVLQEEDCVVYAHVGGRYAD
;
A
#
# COMPACT_ATOMS: atom_id res chain seq x y z
N MET A 1 -8.48 -66.63 -7.93
CA MET A 1 -8.97 -67.49 -9.02
C MET A 1 -10.43 -67.14 -9.26
N LYS A 2 -10.79 -66.86 -10.53
CA LYS A 2 -12.09 -66.43 -11.09
C LYS A 2 -12.41 -64.93 -11.13
N GLU A 3 -11.76 -64.34 -12.12
CA GLU A 3 -12.22 -63.42 -13.17
C GLU A 3 -13.72 -63.31 -13.57
N PHE A 4 -13.98 -62.11 -14.14
CA PHE A 4 -14.85 -61.67 -15.26
C PHE A 4 -16.34 -61.32 -15.06
N GLY A 5 -16.70 -60.13 -15.55
CA GLY A 5 -18.04 -59.80 -16.08
C GLY A 5 -18.37 -58.30 -16.20
N LEU A 6 -17.93 -57.64 -17.27
CA LEU A 6 -18.49 -56.36 -17.75
C LEU A 6 -19.94 -56.56 -18.20
N VAL A 7 -20.86 -55.65 -17.84
CA VAL A 7 -22.03 -55.33 -18.67
C VAL A 7 -22.29 -53.83 -18.61
N ALA A 8 -22.02 -53.16 -19.74
CA ALA A 8 -22.57 -51.86 -20.04
C ALA A 8 -24.08 -52.01 -20.31
N CYS A 9 -24.90 -51.13 -19.73
CA CYS A 9 -26.28 -50.96 -20.16
C CYS A 9 -26.58 -49.47 -20.31
N CYS A 10 -26.47 -48.99 -21.55
CA CYS A 10 -27.24 -47.84 -22.00
C CYS A 10 -28.71 -48.21 -21.92
N GLN A 11 -29.48 -47.56 -21.05
CA GLN A 11 -30.91 -47.43 -21.22
C GLN A 11 -31.28 -45.98 -20.93
N GLY A 12 -31.53 -45.24 -22.02
CA GLY A 12 -32.37 -44.06 -21.94
C GLY A 12 -33.77 -44.53 -21.57
N GLU A 13 -34.27 -44.03 -20.45
CA GLU A 13 -35.68 -44.13 -20.11
C GLU A 13 -36.23 -42.71 -19.96
N HIS A 14 -37.19 -42.43 -20.84
CA HIS A 14 -38.13 -41.34 -20.75
C HIS A 14 -38.64 -41.18 -19.31
N MET A 15 -38.19 -40.13 -18.64
CA MET A 15 -38.85 -39.61 -17.46
C MET A 15 -40.32 -39.35 -17.81
N SER A 16 -41.21 -40.09 -17.16
CA SER A 16 -42.64 -39.84 -17.17
C SER A 16 -42.87 -38.37 -16.79
N LYS A 17 -43.59 -37.64 -17.65
CA LYS A 17 -44.21 -36.37 -17.27
C LYS A 17 -45.20 -36.68 -16.14
N LEU A 18 -44.72 -36.59 -14.89
CA LEU A 18 -45.59 -36.41 -13.75
C LEU A 18 -46.47 -35.21 -14.11
N GLU A 19 -47.79 -35.38 -14.10
CA GLU A 19 -48.74 -34.28 -14.26
C GLU A 19 -48.50 -33.29 -13.10
N ARG A 20 -47.57 -32.34 -13.31
CA ARG A 20 -47.41 -31.20 -12.42
C ARG A 20 -48.76 -30.51 -12.38
N SER A 21 -49.35 -30.44 -11.19
CA SER A 21 -50.54 -29.64 -10.95
C SER A 21 -50.34 -28.27 -11.58
N VAL A 22 -51.27 -27.84 -12.44
CA VAL A 22 -51.23 -26.54 -13.12
C VAL A 22 -51.23 -25.37 -12.11
N ASN A 23 -51.57 -25.67 -10.84
CA ASN A 23 -51.58 -24.75 -9.72
C ASN A 23 -50.40 -24.93 -8.75
N ALA A 24 -49.41 -25.78 -9.07
CA ALA A 24 -48.20 -25.88 -8.26
C ALA A 24 -47.31 -24.65 -8.54
N VAL A 25 -46.83 -24.01 -7.48
CA VAL A 25 -45.78 -22.99 -7.60
C VAL A 25 -44.51 -23.71 -8.07
N ASP A 26 -43.93 -23.25 -9.19
CA ASP A 26 -42.71 -23.82 -9.74
C ASP A 26 -41.53 -23.68 -8.75
N GLY A 27 -40.58 -24.61 -8.87
CA GLY A 27 -39.35 -24.62 -8.07
C GLY A 27 -38.35 -23.53 -8.46
N PRO A 28 -37.12 -23.56 -7.90
CA PRO A 28 -36.10 -22.56 -8.21
C PRO A 28 -35.77 -22.51 -9.70
N VAL A 29 -35.39 -21.33 -10.20
CA VAL A 29 -34.83 -21.15 -11.55
C VAL A 29 -33.54 -21.94 -11.64
N ALA A 30 -33.37 -22.71 -12.71
CA ALA A 30 -32.15 -23.48 -12.92
C ALA A 30 -30.96 -22.53 -13.11
N GLU A 31 -29.86 -22.78 -12.39
CA GLU A 31 -28.70 -21.88 -12.31
C GLU A 31 -28.09 -21.60 -13.69
N GLU A 32 -28.07 -22.60 -14.58
CA GLU A 32 -27.59 -22.46 -15.96
C GLU A 32 -28.43 -21.53 -16.84
N LEU A 33 -29.63 -21.15 -16.39
CA LEU A 33 -30.53 -20.20 -17.06
C LEU A 33 -30.45 -18.80 -16.47
N VAL A 34 -29.69 -18.60 -15.39
CA VAL A 34 -29.54 -17.31 -14.73
C VAL A 34 -28.29 -16.62 -15.27
N GLY A 35 -28.47 -15.45 -15.89
CA GLY A 35 -27.37 -14.59 -16.37
C GLY A 35 -26.68 -13.85 -15.23
N GLU A 36 -26.15 -14.57 -14.25
CA GLU A 36 -25.36 -14.04 -13.14
C GLU A 36 -23.86 -14.28 -13.40
N VAL A 37 -23.04 -13.31 -12.99
CA VAL A 37 -21.60 -13.39 -13.18
C VAL A 37 -20.87 -12.84 -11.97
N TRP A 38 -19.75 -13.47 -11.63
CA TRP A 38 -18.85 -13.07 -10.55
C TRP A 38 -17.77 -12.12 -11.13
N PRO A 39 -16.72 -11.68 -10.41
CA PRO A 39 -15.98 -10.45 -10.70
C PRO A 39 -15.07 -10.46 -11.97
N SER A 40 -15.37 -11.29 -12.96
CA SER A 40 -14.65 -11.44 -14.22
C SER A 40 -15.35 -10.87 -15.45
N ALA A 41 -16.58 -10.35 -15.33
CA ALA A 41 -17.29 -9.75 -16.47
C ALA A 41 -17.03 -8.25 -16.59
N GLU A 42 -16.93 -7.80 -17.85
CA GLU A 42 -16.79 -6.40 -18.21
C GLU A 42 -17.80 -6.05 -19.32
N PRO A 43 -18.36 -4.82 -19.34
CA PRO A 43 -19.32 -4.41 -20.37
C PRO A 43 -18.77 -4.39 -21.80
N GLY A 44 -17.48 -4.12 -21.98
CA GLY A 44 -16.82 -4.08 -23.29
C GLY A 44 -15.33 -4.42 -23.22
N GLU A 45 -14.70 -4.57 -24.38
CA GLU A 45 -13.29 -4.98 -24.48
C GLU A 45 -12.29 -3.86 -24.16
N ASP A 46 -12.70 -2.58 -24.28
CA ASP A 46 -11.82 -1.42 -24.07
C ASP A 46 -12.39 -0.50 -22.97
N PRO A 47 -11.71 -0.39 -21.82
CA PRO A 47 -12.11 0.50 -20.73
C PRO A 47 -12.18 1.99 -21.09
N VAL A 48 -11.56 2.45 -22.19
CA VAL A 48 -11.71 3.82 -22.70
C VAL A 48 -13.17 4.13 -23.04
N LEU A 49 -13.96 3.11 -23.38
CA LEU A 49 -15.39 3.27 -23.69
C LEU A 49 -16.24 3.64 -22.47
N TYR A 50 -15.72 3.44 -21.25
CA TYR A 50 -16.47 3.74 -20.03
C TYR A 50 -16.45 5.24 -19.72
N GLY A 51 -15.35 5.92 -20.04
CA GLY A 51 -15.18 7.35 -19.83
C GLY A 51 -13.77 7.68 -19.40
N TYR A 52 -13.52 8.95 -19.08
CA TYR A 52 -12.23 9.41 -18.56
C TYR A 52 -12.45 10.45 -17.45
N ALA A 53 -11.47 10.59 -16.57
CA ALA A 53 -11.51 11.56 -15.47
C ALA A 53 -10.29 12.46 -15.47
N VAL A 54 -10.52 13.75 -15.19
CA VAL A 54 -9.47 14.73 -14.93
C VAL A 54 -9.63 15.31 -13.53
N LEU A 55 -8.52 15.75 -12.94
CA LEU A 55 -8.48 16.34 -11.60
C LEU A 55 -7.82 17.70 -11.66
N GLU A 56 -8.38 18.70 -10.99
CA GLU A 56 -7.80 20.03 -10.85
C GLU A 56 -7.97 20.57 -9.41
N PRO A 57 -6.94 21.19 -8.80
CA PRO A 57 -5.56 21.31 -9.29
C PRO A 57 -4.80 19.99 -9.17
N ARG A 58 -3.63 19.92 -9.83
CA ARG A 58 -2.69 18.78 -9.73
C ARG A 58 -1.33 19.15 -9.14
N ASP A 59 -1.17 20.40 -8.73
CA ASP A 59 0.06 20.87 -8.09
C ASP A 59 0.35 20.06 -6.82
N PRO A 60 1.63 19.84 -6.48
CA PRO A 60 1.99 19.18 -5.23
C PRO A 60 1.39 19.88 -4.02
N VAL A 61 0.78 19.11 -3.12
CA VAL A 61 0.13 19.60 -1.90
C VAL A 61 0.87 19.14 -0.65
N GLU A 62 0.92 19.96 0.39
CA GLU A 62 1.61 19.59 1.62
C GLU A 62 0.82 18.56 2.43
N VAL A 63 1.51 17.64 3.10
CA VAL A 63 0.90 16.72 4.08
C VAL A 63 0.00 17.48 5.05
N ARG A 64 -1.16 16.90 5.38
CA ARG A 64 -2.16 17.47 6.31
C ARG A 64 -2.68 18.88 5.99
N SER A 65 -2.36 19.43 4.82
CA SER A 65 -3.00 20.62 4.29
C SER A 65 -4.49 20.36 4.02
N LEU A 66 -5.24 21.44 3.88
CA LEU A 66 -6.64 21.42 3.48
C LEU A 66 -6.72 21.86 2.01
N GLN A 67 -7.35 21.05 1.18
CA GLN A 67 -7.38 21.26 -0.28
C GLN A 67 -8.80 21.13 -0.81
N THR A 68 -9.03 21.76 -1.96
CA THR A 68 -10.24 21.56 -2.76
C THR A 68 -9.83 20.98 -4.11
N PHE A 69 -10.39 19.82 -4.47
CA PHE A 69 -10.13 19.19 -5.76
C PHE A 69 -11.42 19.03 -6.55
N HIS A 70 -11.37 19.31 -7.84
CA HIS A 70 -12.42 19.11 -8.80
C HIS A 70 -12.08 17.89 -9.65
N LEU A 71 -12.82 16.80 -9.45
CA LEU A 71 -12.73 15.63 -10.33
C LEU A 71 -13.88 15.71 -11.34
N THR A 72 -13.52 15.78 -12.62
CA THR A 72 -14.46 15.86 -13.73
C THR A 72 -14.41 14.56 -14.50
N TYR A 73 -15.45 13.74 -14.37
CA TYR A 73 -15.65 12.52 -15.14
C TYR A 73 -16.49 12.83 -16.37
N THR A 74 -15.96 12.49 -17.55
CA THR A 74 -16.68 12.58 -18.82
C THR A 74 -17.21 11.21 -19.20
N VAL A 75 -18.51 11.12 -19.41
CA VAL A 75 -19.22 9.87 -19.72
C VAL A 75 -18.78 9.35 -21.09
N GLY A 76 -18.40 8.08 -21.15
CA GLY A 76 -18.01 7.40 -22.38
C GLY A 76 -19.20 6.93 -23.22
N ARG A 77 -18.89 6.13 -24.24
CA ARG A 77 -19.83 5.69 -25.28
C ARG A 77 -20.99 4.86 -24.76
N TYR A 78 -20.81 4.14 -23.66
CA TYR A 78 -21.87 3.35 -23.03
C TYR A 78 -22.95 4.22 -22.37
N GLY A 79 -22.67 5.50 -22.10
CA GLY A 79 -23.53 6.32 -21.26
C GLY A 79 -23.44 5.93 -19.78
N LEU A 80 -24.33 6.51 -18.97
CA LEU A 80 -24.54 6.14 -17.58
C LEU A 80 -26.04 6.23 -17.29
N ASP A 81 -26.72 5.08 -17.26
CA ASP A 81 -28.17 5.02 -17.06
C ASP A 81 -28.56 5.19 -15.58
N ASP A 82 -29.86 5.17 -15.28
CA ASP A 82 -30.38 5.20 -13.92
C ASP A 82 -29.73 4.11 -13.06
N THR A 83 -29.32 4.45 -11.85
CA THR A 83 -28.52 3.62 -10.93
C THR A 83 -27.09 3.29 -11.39
N GLY A 84 -26.71 3.65 -12.62
CA GLY A 84 -25.33 3.68 -13.08
C GLY A 84 -24.50 4.65 -12.23
N SER A 85 -23.22 4.32 -12.01
CA SER A 85 -22.42 5.08 -11.06
C SER A 85 -20.93 5.10 -11.37
N ILE A 86 -20.28 6.13 -10.84
CA ILE A 86 -18.81 6.16 -10.73
C ILE A 86 -18.42 6.05 -9.26
N ARG A 87 -17.27 5.43 -9.03
CA ARG A 87 -16.71 5.28 -7.69
C ARG A 87 -15.26 5.73 -7.66
N VAL A 88 -14.95 6.66 -6.76
CA VAL A 88 -13.59 7.09 -6.48
C VAL A 88 -13.10 6.37 -5.23
N VAL A 89 -12.06 5.55 -5.36
CA VAL A 89 -11.55 4.70 -4.28
C VAL A 89 -10.12 5.08 -3.89
N PHE A 90 -9.84 5.04 -2.59
CA PHE A 90 -8.55 5.40 -2.01
C PHE A 90 -7.92 4.23 -1.26
N ARG A 91 -6.58 4.26 -1.15
CA ARG A 91 -5.79 3.26 -0.42
C ARG A 91 -6.28 3.10 1.02
N ALA A 92 -6.32 1.85 1.47
CA ALA A 92 -6.69 1.47 2.82
C ALA A 92 -5.84 2.18 3.90
N MET A 93 -4.53 2.21 3.68
CA MET A 93 -3.54 2.65 4.67
C MET A 93 -3.29 4.17 4.70
N GLY A 94 -3.87 4.94 3.78
CA GLY A 94 -3.85 6.40 3.90
C GLY A 94 -4.61 6.84 5.15
N ASP A 95 -4.18 7.88 5.86
CA ASP A 95 -4.82 8.36 7.10
C ASP A 95 -5.53 9.72 6.92
N GLY A 96 -5.88 10.03 5.66
CA GLY A 96 -6.81 11.11 5.35
C GLY A 96 -8.15 10.90 6.05
N GLN A 97 -8.79 12.02 6.41
CA GLN A 97 -10.08 12.00 7.11
C GLN A 97 -11.20 11.48 6.21
N ALA A 98 -12.27 10.96 6.82
CA ALA A 98 -13.43 10.46 6.08
C ALA A 98 -14.12 11.60 5.30
N LEU A 99 -14.52 11.30 4.06
CA LEU A 99 -15.35 12.19 3.25
C LEU A 99 -16.80 12.17 3.76
N GLN A 100 -17.51 13.27 3.56
CA GLN A 100 -18.93 13.39 3.96
C GLN A 100 -19.69 14.36 3.05
N SER A 101 -21.00 14.17 2.92
CA SER A 101 -21.88 14.99 2.06
C SER A 101 -23.05 15.63 2.84
N SER A 102 -22.99 15.65 4.18
CA SER A 102 -24.09 16.05 5.06
C SER A 102 -23.93 17.41 5.74
N ASP A 103 -22.69 17.81 6.06
CA ASP A 103 -22.41 19.09 6.75
C ASP A 103 -21.51 19.99 5.89
N PRO A 104 -22.07 21.01 5.21
CA PRO A 104 -21.32 21.90 4.33
C PRO A 104 -20.24 22.74 5.04
N LYS A 105 -20.24 22.83 6.37
CA LYS A 105 -19.25 23.60 7.14
C LYS A 105 -18.12 22.75 7.72
N SER A 106 -18.29 21.43 7.75
CA SER A 106 -17.29 20.52 8.29
C SER A 106 -16.21 20.17 7.26
N PRO A 107 -14.97 19.81 7.68
CA PRO A 107 -13.93 19.33 6.78
C PRO A 107 -14.37 18.14 5.92
N ASN A 108 -13.71 17.95 4.78
CA ASN A 108 -13.94 16.83 3.85
C ASN A 108 -15.37 16.76 3.31
N TYR A 109 -16.06 17.91 3.24
CA TYR A 109 -17.35 18.02 2.57
C TYR A 109 -17.18 17.77 1.07
N VAL A 110 -18.09 16.98 0.49
CA VAL A 110 -18.06 16.61 -0.92
C VAL A 110 -19.41 16.88 -1.56
N THR A 111 -19.38 17.47 -2.75
CA THR A 111 -20.56 17.65 -3.61
C THR A 111 -20.34 17.02 -4.98
N ALA A 112 -21.43 16.67 -5.66
CA ALA A 112 -21.38 16.21 -7.04
C ALA A 112 -22.54 16.83 -7.84
N ARG A 113 -22.30 17.14 -9.11
CA ARG A 113 -23.33 17.63 -10.05
C ARG A 113 -23.09 17.07 -11.45
N SER A 114 -24.16 16.91 -12.22
CA SER A 114 -24.11 16.55 -13.63
C SER A 114 -24.28 17.78 -14.52
N SER A 115 -23.71 17.76 -15.74
CA SER A 115 -23.90 18.81 -16.75
C SER A 115 -25.34 18.93 -17.25
N SER A 116 -26.09 17.83 -17.22
CA SER A 116 -27.48 17.74 -17.66
C SER A 116 -28.51 18.13 -16.58
N GLY A 117 -28.07 18.32 -15.34
CA GLY A 117 -28.95 18.62 -14.20
C GLY A 117 -29.65 17.40 -13.60
N ILE A 118 -29.33 16.19 -14.10
CA ILE A 118 -29.80 14.92 -13.52
C ILE A 118 -29.30 14.79 -12.07
N PRO A 119 -30.18 14.44 -11.10
CA PRO A 119 -29.80 14.26 -9.70
C PRO A 119 -28.74 13.16 -9.51
N LEU A 120 -27.85 13.38 -8.55
CA LEU A 120 -26.82 12.42 -8.16
C LEU A 120 -26.92 12.09 -6.67
N ALA A 121 -26.85 10.81 -6.33
CA ALA A 121 -26.68 10.35 -4.95
C ALA A 121 -25.18 10.22 -4.64
N VAL A 122 -24.72 10.78 -3.51
CA VAL A 122 -23.31 10.78 -3.09
C VAL A 122 -23.17 10.03 -1.77
N GLU A 123 -22.47 8.90 -1.80
CA GLU A 123 -22.29 8.02 -0.64
C GLU A 123 -20.82 7.71 -0.38
N TYR A 124 -20.37 7.95 0.85
CA TYR A 124 -19.05 7.52 1.31
C TYR A 124 -19.14 6.26 2.20
N ARG A 125 -18.26 5.30 1.95
CA ARG A 125 -18.08 4.08 2.75
C ARG A 125 -16.60 3.86 3.06
N HIS A 126 -16.31 3.55 4.32
CA HIS A 126 -14.93 3.31 4.76
C HIS A 126 -14.42 1.92 4.38
N ARG A 127 -15.31 0.92 4.30
CA ARG A 127 -15.02 -0.48 3.95
C ARG A 127 -16.25 -1.13 3.32
N GLY A 128 -16.07 -2.32 2.75
CA GLY A 128 -17.15 -3.25 2.39
C GLY A 128 -17.72 -3.11 0.98
N VAL A 129 -17.40 -2.03 0.26
CA VAL A 129 -17.91 -1.81 -1.11
C VAL A 129 -16.85 -1.95 -2.20
N SER A 130 -15.57 -1.95 -1.84
CA SER A 130 -14.44 -2.07 -2.78
C SER A 130 -13.40 -3.04 -2.24
N ALA A 131 -12.75 -3.75 -3.17
CA ALA A 131 -11.75 -4.76 -2.85
C ALA A 131 -10.45 -4.14 -2.30
N ARG A 132 -9.63 -4.96 -1.64
CA ARG A 132 -8.24 -4.57 -1.34
C ARG A 132 -7.51 -4.25 -2.66
N PRO A 133 -6.59 -3.27 -2.67
CA PRO A 133 -6.06 -2.52 -1.53
C PRO A 133 -6.78 -1.20 -1.22
N ARG A 134 -7.96 -0.96 -1.81
CA ARG A 134 -8.66 0.33 -1.71
C ARG A 134 -10.01 0.16 -1.04
N TRP A 135 -10.12 0.44 0.26
CA TRP A 135 -11.38 0.25 1.01
C TRP A 135 -12.29 1.48 1.02
N LYS A 136 -11.69 2.66 1.01
CA LYS A 136 -12.40 3.93 1.17
C LYS A 136 -12.99 4.32 -0.17
N SER A 137 -14.29 4.50 -0.22
CA SER A 137 -15.02 4.65 -1.47
C SER A 137 -16.01 5.79 -1.40
N LEU A 138 -15.93 6.72 -2.34
CA LEU A 138 -16.99 7.67 -2.65
C LEU A 138 -17.71 7.19 -3.91
N THR A 139 -18.99 6.83 -3.79
CA THR A 139 -19.84 6.44 -4.93
C THR A 139 -20.73 7.62 -5.29
N VAL A 140 -20.78 7.95 -6.58
CA VAL A 140 -21.70 8.94 -7.15
C VAL A 140 -22.59 8.23 -8.15
N THR A 141 -23.87 8.11 -7.81
CA THR A 141 -24.87 7.34 -8.54
C THR A 141 -25.85 8.26 -9.23
N VAL A 142 -26.13 7.99 -10.51
CA VAL A 142 -27.21 8.64 -11.27
C VAL A 142 -28.54 8.22 -10.66
N ASN A 143 -29.40 9.19 -10.34
CA ASN A 143 -30.69 8.95 -9.72
C ASN A 143 -31.79 9.62 -10.53
N GLY A 144 -32.49 8.81 -11.33
CA GLY A 144 -33.56 9.22 -12.22
C GLY A 144 -33.06 9.83 -13.52
N GLY A 145 -33.09 9.06 -14.60
CA GLY A 145 -32.67 9.47 -15.95
C GLY A 145 -31.32 8.87 -16.33
N TYR A 146 -30.65 9.47 -17.31
CA TYR A 146 -29.38 8.96 -17.85
C TYR A 146 -28.45 10.11 -18.26
N LEU A 147 -27.16 9.80 -18.36
CA LEU A 147 -26.14 10.64 -18.97
C LEU A 147 -25.68 9.98 -20.26
N LYS A 148 -25.50 10.79 -21.32
CA LYS A 148 -24.99 10.32 -22.61
C LYS A 148 -23.50 10.63 -22.74
N GLU A 149 -22.88 10.04 -23.76
CA GLU A 149 -21.49 10.34 -24.11
C GLU A 149 -21.23 11.86 -24.16
N GLY A 150 -20.16 12.29 -23.50
CA GLY A 150 -19.76 13.70 -23.40
C GLY A 150 -20.44 14.50 -22.29
N ASP A 151 -21.50 13.98 -21.65
CA ASP A 151 -21.99 14.55 -20.40
C ASP A 151 -20.94 14.37 -19.29
N VAL A 152 -21.03 15.23 -18.28
CA VAL A 152 -20.00 15.34 -17.24
C VAL A 152 -20.60 15.22 -15.86
N ILE A 153 -19.93 14.45 -14.99
CA ILE A 153 -20.10 14.50 -13.54
C ILE A 153 -18.91 15.27 -12.95
N THR A 154 -19.18 16.38 -12.26
CA THR A 154 -18.17 17.11 -11.48
C THR A 154 -18.34 16.80 -10.00
N ILE A 155 -17.31 16.20 -9.40
CA ILE A 155 -17.19 15.98 -7.96
C ILE A 155 -16.25 17.03 -7.38
N VAL A 156 -16.67 17.73 -6.32
CA VAL A 156 -15.82 18.67 -5.59
C VAL A 156 -15.47 18.07 -4.25
N PHE A 157 -14.22 17.61 -4.10
CA PHE A 157 -13.68 17.14 -2.82
C PHE A 157 -13.20 18.32 -2.00
N GLY A 158 -13.65 18.42 -0.74
CA GLY A 158 -13.32 19.57 0.10
C GLY A 158 -14.02 20.84 -0.38
N ASP A 159 -15.31 20.75 -0.71
CA ASP A 159 -16.10 21.86 -1.24
C ASP A 159 -16.28 22.96 -0.19
N THR A 160 -15.68 24.13 -0.44
CA THR A 160 -15.67 25.28 0.47
C THR A 160 -16.86 26.22 0.28
N SER A 161 -17.71 26.01 -0.74
CA SER A 161 -18.85 26.90 -1.05
C SER A 161 -19.85 27.03 0.11
N GLY A 162 -19.94 25.99 0.94
CA GLY A 162 -20.77 25.94 2.14
C GLY A 162 -20.08 26.35 3.45
N GLY A 163 -18.81 26.75 3.39
CA GLY A 163 -18.00 27.14 4.55
C GLY A 163 -17.05 26.05 5.08
N SER A 164 -16.97 24.88 4.42
CA SER A 164 -15.98 23.86 4.74
C SER A 164 -14.57 24.44 4.64
N PRO A 165 -13.63 24.01 5.49
CA PRO A 165 -12.23 24.39 5.34
C PRO A 165 -11.50 23.59 4.24
N GLY A 166 -12.12 22.58 3.63
CA GLY A 166 -11.52 21.72 2.59
C GLY A 166 -11.30 20.26 3.01
N MET A 167 -10.72 19.46 2.11
CA MET A 167 -10.35 18.06 2.33
C MET A 167 -8.99 17.98 3.02
N ARG A 168 -8.90 17.23 4.12
CA ARG A 168 -7.67 17.03 4.88
C ARG A 168 -6.85 15.88 4.31
N LEU A 169 -5.65 16.19 3.84
CA LEU A 169 -4.73 15.20 3.28
C LEU A 169 -4.07 14.33 4.36
N GLN A 170 -3.45 13.23 3.93
CA GLN A 170 -2.77 12.27 4.80
C GLN A 170 -1.48 12.85 5.41
N THR A 171 -0.98 12.22 6.47
CA THR A 171 0.27 12.60 7.18
C THR A 171 1.51 12.20 6.44
N MET A 172 1.41 11.21 5.55
CA MET A 172 2.53 10.62 4.85
C MET A 172 2.70 11.25 3.48
N ALA A 173 3.92 11.65 3.14
CA ALA A 173 4.25 12.06 1.78
C ALA A 173 4.04 10.88 0.81
N ASP A 174 3.43 11.15 -0.34
CA ASP A 174 3.09 10.17 -1.36
C ASP A 174 3.15 10.84 -2.72
N GLY A 175 4.08 10.39 -3.56
CA GLY A 175 4.27 10.97 -4.89
C GLY A 175 3.09 10.73 -5.84
N GLY A 176 2.25 9.73 -5.57
CA GLY A 176 1.18 9.28 -6.45
C GLY A 176 -0.13 9.05 -5.73
N PHE A 177 -0.57 9.99 -4.87
CA PHE A 177 -1.88 9.90 -4.22
C PHE A 177 -2.98 9.90 -5.29
N GLU A 178 -3.58 8.73 -5.50
CA GLU A 178 -4.45 8.45 -6.62
C GLU A 178 -5.93 8.58 -6.26
N PHE A 179 -6.67 9.28 -7.11
CA PHE A 179 -8.13 9.26 -7.15
C PHE A 179 -8.54 8.16 -8.12
N LYS A 180 -8.46 6.89 -7.70
CA LYS A 180 -8.75 5.75 -8.57
C LYS A 180 -10.24 5.72 -8.88
N VAL A 181 -10.60 6.01 -10.13
CA VAL A 181 -11.99 6.00 -10.60
C VAL A 181 -12.33 4.64 -11.19
N LEU A 182 -13.48 4.11 -10.80
CA LEU A 182 -14.14 2.97 -11.41
C LEU A 182 -15.51 3.39 -11.91
N ALA A 183 -16.02 2.72 -12.92
CA ALA A 183 -17.35 2.96 -13.48
C ALA A 183 -18.15 1.67 -13.53
N ASP A 184 -19.43 1.76 -13.15
CA ASP A 184 -20.47 0.78 -13.45
C ASP A 184 -21.41 1.42 -14.48
N VAL A 185 -21.01 1.32 -15.75
CA VAL A 185 -21.68 2.01 -16.87
C VAL A 185 -23.00 1.36 -17.28
N CYS A 186 -23.23 0.10 -16.90
CA CYS A 186 -24.42 -0.67 -17.24
C CYS A 186 -25.36 -0.89 -16.05
N ALA A 187 -25.07 -0.28 -14.90
CA ALA A 187 -25.87 -0.39 -13.67
C ALA A 187 -26.08 -1.85 -13.20
N VAL A 188 -25.03 -2.68 -13.34
CA VAL A 188 -25.06 -4.12 -12.99
C VAL A 188 -24.31 -4.42 -11.68
N GLY A 189 -23.79 -3.40 -11.00
CA GLY A 189 -23.03 -3.52 -9.76
C GLY A 189 -21.56 -3.89 -9.95
N LEU A 190 -21.11 -4.02 -11.21
CA LEU A 190 -19.71 -4.34 -11.55
C LEU A 190 -18.94 -3.06 -11.87
N PHE A 191 -18.04 -2.69 -10.96
CA PHE A 191 -17.20 -1.51 -11.11
C PHE A 191 -15.86 -1.87 -11.74
N VAL A 192 -15.60 -1.34 -12.92
CA VAL A 192 -14.36 -1.56 -13.67
C VAL A 192 -13.51 -0.28 -13.64
N PRO A 193 -12.19 -0.34 -13.41
CA PRO A 193 -11.35 0.84 -13.42
C PRO A 193 -11.31 1.49 -14.80
N ILE A 194 -11.46 2.81 -14.86
CA ILE A 194 -11.17 3.55 -16.10
C ILE A 194 -9.65 3.73 -16.28
N PRO A 195 -9.16 3.93 -17.52
CA PRO A 195 -7.76 4.25 -17.78
C PRO A 195 -7.34 5.60 -17.16
N ASP A 196 -6.02 5.78 -17.01
CA ASP A 196 -5.36 7.08 -16.71
C ASP A 196 -5.96 7.88 -15.54
N THR A 197 -6.30 7.17 -14.46
CA THR A 197 -6.88 7.78 -13.25
C THR A 197 -5.93 8.82 -12.63
N PRO A 198 -6.45 9.99 -12.21
CA PRO A 198 -5.61 11.11 -11.85
C PRO A 198 -4.92 10.93 -10.50
N THR A 199 -3.74 11.52 -10.39
CA THR A 199 -2.91 11.56 -9.18
C THR A 199 -2.51 12.99 -8.83
N VAL A 200 -2.25 13.21 -7.54
CA VAL A 200 -1.61 14.40 -6.98
C VAL A 200 -0.45 13.97 -6.08
N SER A 201 0.64 14.74 -6.06
CA SER A 201 1.74 14.48 -5.13
C SER A 201 1.47 15.14 -3.79
N ILE A 202 1.56 14.36 -2.71
CA ILE A 202 1.57 14.84 -1.33
C ILE A 202 3.04 14.95 -0.89
N VAL A 203 3.49 16.15 -0.56
CA VAL A 203 4.89 16.43 -0.23
C VAL A 203 5.08 16.76 1.26
N PRO A 204 6.28 16.52 1.82
CA PRO A 204 6.60 16.89 3.19
C PRO A 204 6.42 18.39 3.44
N GLY A 205 6.14 18.74 4.70
CA GLY A 205 6.10 20.12 5.16
C GLY A 205 7.47 20.76 5.38
N PRO A 206 7.51 22.02 5.87
CA PRO A 206 8.77 22.65 6.29
C PRO A 206 9.44 21.88 7.45
N PRO A 207 10.77 22.01 7.62
CA PRO A 207 11.49 21.33 8.68
C PRO A 207 11.03 21.82 10.06
N VAL A 208 10.80 20.88 10.97
CA VAL A 208 10.39 21.15 12.36
C VAL A 208 11.36 20.53 13.36
N VAL A 209 11.89 19.34 13.07
CA VAL A 209 12.76 18.59 13.98
C VAL A 209 14.00 18.08 13.25
N TRP A 210 15.19 18.30 13.82
CA TRP A 210 16.42 17.62 13.39
C TRP A 210 16.60 16.31 14.15
N LYS A 211 17.07 15.27 13.44
CA LYS A 211 17.34 13.93 14.00
C LYS A 211 18.79 13.55 13.73
N ALA A 212 19.49 13.20 14.80
CA ALA A 212 20.82 12.62 14.80
C ALA A 212 20.70 11.13 15.19
N VAL A 213 21.14 10.22 14.32
CA VAL A 213 20.92 8.77 14.47
C VAL A 213 22.26 8.04 14.41
N LEU A 214 22.54 7.20 15.41
CA LEU A 214 23.73 6.35 15.48
C LEU A 214 23.29 4.87 15.51
N PRO A 215 24.22 3.90 15.51
CA PRO A 215 23.93 2.57 16.02
C PRO A 215 23.85 2.56 17.55
N SER A 216 23.43 1.44 18.14
CA SER A 216 23.34 1.33 19.61
C SER A 216 24.54 0.65 20.27
N LEU A 217 25.24 -0.24 19.55
CA LEU A 217 26.37 -0.99 20.10
C LEU A 217 27.42 -1.32 19.02
N ARG A 218 28.67 -0.95 19.27
CA ARG A 218 29.85 -1.26 18.46
C ARG A 218 31.04 -1.60 19.36
N ARG A 219 32.06 -2.25 18.79
CA ARG A 219 33.34 -2.52 19.45
C ARG A 219 34.31 -1.34 19.28
N PRO A 220 35.33 -1.22 20.15
CA PRO A 220 36.48 -0.36 19.91
C PRO A 220 37.02 -0.48 18.47
N GLY A 221 37.11 0.64 17.76
CA GLY A 221 37.61 0.72 16.38
C GLY A 221 36.68 0.15 15.30
N GLU A 222 35.51 -0.40 15.65
CA GLU A 222 34.53 -0.87 14.66
C GLU A 222 33.86 0.32 13.97
N HIS A 223 33.80 0.27 12.63
CA HIS A 223 33.22 1.34 11.84
C HIS A 223 31.69 1.42 12.01
N PHE A 224 31.17 2.65 11.94
CA PHE A 224 29.74 2.92 11.98
C PHE A 224 29.36 4.14 11.16
N ARG A 225 28.05 4.28 10.94
CA ARG A 225 27.43 5.38 10.21
C ARG A 225 26.72 6.34 11.16
N PHE A 226 26.78 7.63 10.87
CA PHE A 226 25.97 8.66 11.53
C PHE A 226 24.99 9.26 10.54
N GLY A 227 23.69 9.19 10.85
CA GLY A 227 22.62 9.76 10.04
C GLY A 227 22.15 11.11 10.58
N LEU A 228 22.02 12.11 9.71
CA LEU A 228 21.42 13.40 10.02
C LEU A 228 20.28 13.71 9.04
N LYS A 229 19.10 14.06 9.56
CA LYS A 229 17.96 14.50 8.74
C LYS A 229 17.13 15.56 9.45
N ALA A 230 16.35 16.31 8.67
CA ALA A 230 15.26 17.12 9.17
C ALA A 230 13.92 16.49 8.78
N GLU A 231 12.98 16.49 9.71
CA GLU A 231 11.63 15.99 9.53
C GLU A 231 10.63 17.15 9.66
N ASP A 232 9.53 17.04 8.91
CA ASP A 232 8.37 17.89 9.14
C ASP A 232 7.63 17.50 10.43
N LYS A 233 6.54 18.21 10.75
CA LYS A 233 5.74 17.98 11.96
C LYS A 233 5.18 16.55 12.07
N TRP A 234 5.10 15.81 10.96
CA TRP A 234 4.50 14.48 10.87
C TRP A 234 5.54 13.37 10.73
N GLY A 235 6.84 13.70 10.79
CA GLY A 235 7.92 12.73 10.71
C GLY A 235 8.38 12.43 9.28
N ASN A 236 7.93 13.16 8.26
CA ASN A 236 8.44 12.98 6.90
C ASN A 236 9.79 13.69 6.75
N PRO A 237 10.85 13.00 6.27
CA PRO A 237 12.08 13.66 5.86
C PRO A 237 11.81 14.70 4.77
N THR A 238 12.23 15.94 5.01
CA THR A 238 11.94 17.08 4.12
C THR A 238 13.17 17.54 3.36
N ASP A 239 12.99 17.91 2.10
CA ASP A 239 14.02 18.47 1.23
C ASP A 239 14.11 20.00 1.34
N ARG A 240 13.26 20.61 2.17
CA ARG A 240 13.20 22.06 2.40
C ARG A 240 14.15 22.55 3.51
N ALA A 241 14.92 21.64 4.11
CA ALA A 241 15.86 21.95 5.16
C ALA A 241 17.21 22.43 4.61
N ILE A 242 17.81 23.40 5.28
CA ILE A 242 19.16 23.90 5.06
C ILE A 242 19.73 24.33 6.41
N GLY A 243 21.03 24.16 6.62
CA GLY A 243 21.67 24.58 7.87
C GLY A 243 23.17 24.37 7.89
N SER A 244 23.84 25.08 8.78
CA SER A 244 25.29 24.95 9.01
C SER A 244 25.49 24.43 10.43
N PHE A 245 26.20 23.32 10.57
CA PHE A 245 26.30 22.59 11.83
C PHE A 245 27.73 22.42 12.30
N ILE A 246 27.88 22.37 13.62
CA ILE A 246 29.09 21.96 14.35
C ILE A 246 28.74 20.67 15.10
N PHE A 247 29.54 19.63 14.95
CA PHE A 247 29.36 18.38 15.70
C PHE A 247 30.21 18.39 16.96
N GLN A 248 29.59 18.08 18.09
CA GLN A 248 30.26 17.97 19.38
C GLN A 248 29.99 16.60 20.00
N THR A 249 31.05 15.91 20.41
CA THR A 249 30.98 14.59 21.02
C THR A 249 31.63 14.59 22.40
N ASN A 250 31.18 13.70 23.28
CA ASN A 250 31.79 13.50 24.60
C ASN A 250 32.99 12.54 24.58
N ILE A 251 33.16 11.79 23.50
CA ILE A 251 34.29 10.90 23.21
C ILE A 251 34.79 11.24 21.81
N ALA A 252 36.10 11.16 21.57
CA ALA A 252 36.68 11.39 20.25
C ALA A 252 36.13 10.39 19.23
N VAL A 253 35.69 10.89 18.08
CA VAL A 253 35.20 10.08 16.95
C VAL A 253 36.12 10.35 15.77
N ASP A 254 36.75 9.30 15.25
CA ASP A 254 37.57 9.37 14.05
C ASP A 254 36.68 9.50 12.81
N GLY A 255 37.14 10.28 11.82
CA GLY A 255 36.40 10.54 10.57
C GLY A 255 35.25 11.56 10.66
N LEU A 256 34.82 11.97 11.86
CA LEU A 256 33.72 12.93 12.02
C LEU A 256 34.19 14.36 11.68
N PRO A 257 33.55 15.07 10.73
CA PRO A 257 33.94 16.43 10.41
C PRO A 257 33.60 17.38 11.56
N GLY A 258 34.41 18.42 11.77
CA GLY A 258 34.14 19.42 12.79
C GLY A 258 32.90 20.28 12.47
N THR A 259 32.69 20.59 11.19
CA THR A 259 31.54 21.35 10.69
C THR A 259 30.95 20.73 9.43
N PHE A 260 29.67 21.00 9.17
CA PHE A 260 28.96 20.51 8.00
C PHE A 260 27.90 21.48 7.50
N GLU A 261 27.90 21.74 6.19
CA GLU A 261 26.86 22.51 5.50
C GLU A 261 25.81 21.55 4.94
N TYR A 262 24.63 21.53 5.55
CA TYR A 262 23.49 20.73 5.10
C TYR A 262 22.80 21.43 3.93
N PRO A 263 22.86 20.89 2.70
CA PRO A 263 22.38 21.57 1.52
C PRO A 263 20.86 21.44 1.35
N LEU A 264 20.24 22.50 0.81
CA LEU A 264 18.84 22.47 0.38
C LEU A 264 18.61 21.38 -0.67
N GLY A 265 17.45 20.72 -0.63
CA GLY A 265 17.08 19.65 -1.55
C GLY A 265 17.44 18.25 -1.08
N LYS A 266 18.19 18.09 0.03
CA LYS A 266 18.52 16.79 0.62
C LYS A 266 17.58 16.43 1.77
N LYS A 267 17.05 15.21 1.75
CA LYS A 267 16.15 14.69 2.80
C LYS A 267 16.89 14.05 3.98
N ALA A 268 18.12 13.60 3.76
CA ALA A 268 18.98 12.98 4.76
C ALA A 268 20.45 13.03 4.29
N ILE A 269 21.37 12.96 5.24
CA ILE A 269 22.81 12.86 5.05
C ILE A 269 23.33 11.70 5.90
N VAL A 270 24.28 10.95 5.36
CA VAL A 270 25.00 9.88 6.05
C VAL A 270 26.48 10.26 6.08
N PHE A 271 27.10 10.07 7.25
CA PHE A 271 28.54 10.12 7.45
C PHE A 271 29.02 8.70 7.73
N ASP A 272 29.78 8.14 6.80
CA ASP A 272 30.29 6.77 6.85
C ASP A 272 31.70 6.70 7.46
N ASP A 273 32.19 5.48 7.65
CA ASP A 273 33.56 5.15 8.10
C ASP A 273 33.99 5.76 9.44
N LEU A 274 33.03 6.16 10.29
CA LEU A 274 33.31 6.71 11.61
C LEU A 274 33.73 5.60 12.58
N SER A 275 34.63 5.91 13.52
CA SER A 275 35.00 4.94 14.56
C SER A 275 35.31 5.60 15.90
N VAL A 276 35.23 4.81 16.98
CA VAL A 276 35.63 5.22 18.33
C VAL A 276 36.57 4.18 18.90
N ALA A 277 37.78 4.58 19.25
CA ALA A 277 38.81 3.66 19.76
C ALA A 277 38.58 3.25 21.22
N GLU A 278 38.01 4.13 22.05
CA GLU A 278 37.92 3.91 23.49
C GLU A 278 36.53 3.37 23.91
N PRO A 279 36.46 2.37 24.79
CA PRO A 279 35.21 1.94 25.40
C PRO A 279 34.50 3.10 26.12
N GLY A 280 33.17 3.17 25.98
CA GLY A 280 32.38 4.23 26.59
C GLY A 280 30.98 4.38 26.00
N VAL A 281 30.30 5.46 26.35
CA VAL A 281 28.99 5.80 25.78
C VAL A 281 29.12 7.11 25.02
N LEU A 282 29.09 7.03 23.69
CA LEU A 282 29.12 8.18 22.80
C LEU A 282 27.73 8.86 22.78
N ARG A 283 27.75 10.18 22.88
CA ARG A 283 26.65 11.10 22.57
C ARG A 283 27.16 12.17 21.61
N LEU A 284 26.43 12.37 20.53
CA LEU A 284 26.73 13.39 19.52
C LEU A 284 25.67 14.49 19.58
N GLN A 285 26.12 15.72 19.78
CA GLN A 285 25.29 16.92 19.70
C GLN A 285 25.53 17.62 18.36
N VAL A 286 24.44 17.98 17.70
CA VAL A 286 24.45 18.82 16.51
C VAL A 286 24.09 20.23 16.94
N ARG A 287 25.00 21.18 16.72
CA ARG A 287 24.81 22.58 17.07
C ARG A 287 24.74 23.45 15.83
N ASP A 288 23.91 24.48 15.86
CA ASP A 288 23.89 25.50 14.81
C ASP A 288 25.00 26.56 15.01
N THR A 289 25.07 27.53 14.11
CA THR A 289 26.04 28.64 14.15
C THR A 289 25.86 29.58 15.35
N THR A 290 24.73 29.52 16.04
CA THR A 290 24.49 30.25 17.30
C THR A 290 24.92 29.45 18.53
N SER A 291 25.50 28.26 18.32
CA SER A 291 25.85 27.26 19.34
C SER A 291 24.66 26.61 20.05
N ALA A 292 23.43 26.79 19.56
CA ALA A 292 22.26 26.11 20.09
C ALA A 292 22.25 24.63 19.69
N ILE A 293 21.88 23.73 20.60
CA ILE A 293 21.72 22.30 20.29
C ILE A 293 20.41 22.14 19.52
N VAL A 294 20.49 21.69 18.26
CA VAL A 294 19.32 21.45 17.41
C VAL A 294 18.92 19.97 17.38
N ALA A 295 19.87 19.07 17.66
CA ALA A 295 19.63 17.65 17.86
C ALA A 295 20.70 17.03 18.78
N GLU A 296 20.32 15.98 19.50
CA GLU A 296 21.23 15.08 20.19
C GLU A 296 20.93 13.65 19.74
N SER A 297 21.97 12.86 19.49
CA SER A 297 21.81 11.45 19.16
C SER A 297 21.31 10.64 20.36
N HIS A 298 20.69 9.50 20.10
CA HIS A 298 20.62 8.47 21.14
C HIS A 298 22.04 7.95 21.46
N PRO A 299 22.25 7.26 22.59
CA PRO A 299 23.58 6.76 22.94
C PRO A 299 24.03 5.66 21.97
N LEU A 300 25.33 5.68 21.65
CA LEU A 300 26.07 4.56 21.08
C LEU A 300 27.01 4.01 22.15
N VAL A 301 26.84 2.74 22.52
CA VAL A 301 27.74 2.06 23.46
C VAL A 301 28.92 1.47 22.69
N ILE A 302 30.13 1.82 23.10
CA ILE A 302 31.38 1.22 22.61
C ILE A 302 31.87 0.24 23.66
N ARG A 303 31.84 -1.06 23.33
CA ARG A 303 32.20 -2.13 24.26
C ARG A 303 32.65 -3.38 23.53
N GLU A 304 33.70 -4.00 24.04
CA GLU A 304 34.14 -5.33 23.60
C GLU A 304 33.04 -6.39 23.74
N GLY A 305 32.96 -7.31 22.78
CA GLY A 305 31.98 -8.39 22.82
C GLY A 305 31.87 -9.19 21.53
N SER A 306 31.18 -10.33 21.59
CA SER A 306 30.93 -11.18 20.42
C SER A 306 29.79 -10.66 19.53
N PHE A 307 28.90 -9.82 20.07
CA PHE A 307 27.70 -9.34 19.38
C PHE A 307 27.66 -7.81 19.31
N ALA A 308 27.07 -7.28 18.24
CA ALA A 308 26.77 -5.87 18.05
C ALA A 308 25.25 -5.62 18.11
N GLY A 309 24.85 -4.34 18.03
CA GLY A 309 23.44 -3.93 18.02
C GLY A 309 23.04 -3.38 16.66
N TYR A 310 21.91 -3.83 16.14
CA TYR A 310 21.40 -3.45 14.82
C TYR A 310 19.92 -3.07 14.92
N TRP A 311 19.51 -2.07 14.13
CA TRP A 311 18.12 -1.66 13.98
C TRP A 311 17.55 -2.16 12.68
N GLY A 312 16.43 -2.87 12.73
CA GLY A 312 15.75 -3.33 11.53
C GLY A 312 14.25 -3.17 11.63
N ASP A 313 13.64 -2.86 10.49
CA ASP A 313 12.21 -2.99 10.27
C ASP A 313 11.99 -4.12 9.27
N MET A 314 11.64 -5.28 9.80
CA MET A 314 11.54 -6.52 9.03
C MET A 314 10.16 -6.72 8.41
N HIS A 315 9.14 -5.94 8.81
CA HIS A 315 7.76 -6.12 8.36
C HIS A 315 7.20 -4.86 7.69
N GLY A 316 7.73 -4.53 6.52
CA GLY A 316 7.19 -3.45 5.68
C GLY A 316 6.23 -3.91 4.59
N GLN A 317 5.33 -3.02 4.17
CA GLN A 317 4.50 -3.20 2.98
C GLN A 317 4.48 -1.91 2.14
N SER A 318 4.17 -2.03 0.85
CA SER A 318 4.16 -0.91 -0.12
C SER A 318 2.88 -0.89 -0.96
N GLY A 319 2.77 0.10 -1.85
CA GLY A 319 1.62 0.36 -2.72
C GLY A 319 1.40 -0.69 -3.82
N GLU A 320 2.37 -1.56 -4.08
CA GLU A 320 2.19 -2.76 -4.89
C GLU A 320 1.29 -3.79 -4.16
N SER A 321 1.22 -3.73 -2.81
CA SER A 321 0.29 -4.49 -1.97
C SER A 321 -0.74 -3.57 -1.27
N ILE A 322 -0.97 -3.74 0.04
CA ILE A 322 -1.95 -2.97 0.83
C ILE A 322 -1.45 -1.56 1.20
N GLY A 323 -0.14 -1.33 1.17
CA GLY A 323 0.53 -0.13 1.67
C GLY A 323 0.36 1.09 0.76
N ILE A 324 1.24 2.07 0.98
CA ILE A 324 1.36 3.30 0.22
C ILE A 324 2.80 3.46 -0.29
N THR A 325 3.01 4.31 -1.29
CA THR A 325 4.32 4.53 -1.96
C THR A 325 4.90 3.27 -2.61
N THR A 326 5.98 3.36 -3.37
CA THR A 326 6.54 2.19 -4.07
C THR A 326 7.45 1.35 -3.16
N SER A 327 7.60 0.05 -3.46
CA SER A 327 8.54 -0.83 -2.75
C SER A 327 9.98 -0.30 -2.82
N ARG A 328 10.38 0.26 -3.96
CA ARG A 328 11.68 0.93 -4.12
C ARG A 328 11.87 2.09 -3.15
N GLN A 329 10.85 2.94 -3.00
CA GLN A 329 10.89 4.03 -2.02
C GLN A 329 10.94 3.50 -0.58
N TYR A 330 10.30 2.36 -0.29
CA TYR A 330 10.42 1.71 1.02
C TYR A 330 11.86 1.29 1.33
N PHE A 331 12.53 0.55 0.43
CA PHE A 331 13.94 0.15 0.61
C PHE A 331 14.89 1.35 0.73
N ASP A 332 14.73 2.34 -0.16
CA ASP A 332 15.49 3.59 -0.10
C ASP A 332 15.24 4.37 1.19
N PHE A 333 14.01 4.40 1.69
CA PHE A 333 13.69 5.06 2.95
C PHE A 333 14.36 4.34 4.13
N ALA A 334 14.22 3.01 4.21
CA ALA A 334 14.81 2.20 5.28
C ALA A 334 16.32 2.43 5.38
N ARG A 335 17.05 2.30 4.26
CA ARG A 335 18.52 2.45 4.22
C ARG A 335 18.96 3.90 4.40
N ASN A 336 18.38 4.82 3.62
CA ASN A 336 18.98 6.15 3.41
C ASN A 336 18.29 7.27 4.19
N LYS A 337 17.12 7.03 4.81
CA LYS A 337 16.34 8.08 5.52
C LYS A 337 15.94 7.67 6.94
N ALA A 338 15.78 6.38 7.20
CA ALA A 338 15.60 5.85 8.54
C ALA A 338 16.93 5.41 9.17
N PHE A 339 17.97 5.18 8.34
CA PHE A 339 19.29 4.73 8.75
C PHE A 339 19.26 3.35 9.44
N LEU A 340 18.37 2.47 8.98
CA LEU A 340 18.30 1.11 9.47
C LEU A 340 19.53 0.31 9.00
N ASP A 341 19.84 -0.74 9.74
CA ASP A 341 20.86 -1.74 9.42
C ASP A 341 20.26 -2.94 8.65
N ALA A 342 18.96 -3.19 8.79
CA ALA A 342 18.29 -4.26 8.07
C ALA A 342 16.83 -3.94 7.71
N THR A 343 16.31 -4.57 6.65
CA THR A 343 14.89 -4.50 6.33
C THR A 343 14.37 -5.75 5.63
N GLY A 344 13.05 -5.92 5.66
CA GLY A 344 12.34 -6.94 4.90
C GLY A 344 11.01 -6.40 4.38
N HIS A 345 10.69 -6.72 3.12
CA HIS A 345 9.36 -6.47 2.58
C HIS A 345 8.50 -7.71 2.81
N GLN A 346 7.29 -7.51 3.33
CA GLN A 346 6.39 -8.55 3.81
C GLN A 346 4.96 -8.26 3.31
N ALA A 347 4.81 -8.08 1.99
CA ALA A 347 3.48 -8.00 1.39
C ALA A 347 2.69 -9.30 1.60
N ASN A 348 1.37 -9.17 1.71
CA ASN A 348 0.46 -10.32 1.73
C ASN A 348 0.62 -11.13 0.44
N ASP A 349 0.96 -12.41 0.56
CA ASP A 349 1.22 -13.35 -0.53
C ASP A 349 0.17 -13.36 -1.65
N PHE A 350 -1.12 -13.32 -1.29
CA PHE A 350 -2.24 -13.30 -2.23
C PHE A 350 -2.38 -11.97 -3.00
N GLN A 351 -1.53 -10.97 -2.72
CA GLN A 351 -1.39 -9.72 -3.47
C GLN A 351 -0.07 -9.66 -4.27
N ILE A 352 0.82 -10.65 -4.12
CA ILE A 352 2.11 -10.70 -4.81
C ILE A 352 1.95 -11.51 -6.09
N ASN A 353 1.82 -10.85 -7.25
CA ASN A 353 1.90 -11.52 -8.55
C ASN A 353 3.37 -11.90 -8.89
N ASN A 354 3.56 -12.70 -9.94
CA ASN A 354 4.88 -13.21 -10.32
C ASN A 354 5.89 -12.11 -10.71
N ALA A 355 5.42 -11.07 -11.41
CA ALA A 355 6.24 -9.92 -11.75
C ALA A 355 6.70 -9.15 -10.50
N PHE A 356 5.80 -8.96 -9.52
CA PHE A 356 6.13 -8.26 -8.29
C PHE A 356 7.04 -9.10 -7.39
N TRP A 357 6.87 -10.43 -7.33
CA TRP A 357 7.81 -11.30 -6.63
C TRP A 357 9.23 -11.20 -7.20
N ALA A 358 9.36 -11.26 -8.54
CA ALA A 358 10.66 -11.06 -9.20
C ALA A 358 11.26 -9.69 -8.87
N TYR A 359 10.45 -8.63 -8.91
CA TYR A 359 10.89 -7.28 -8.60
C TYR A 359 11.30 -7.10 -7.13
N LEU A 360 10.63 -7.75 -6.18
CA LEU A 360 11.06 -7.75 -4.77
C LEU A 360 12.42 -8.41 -4.60
N ASN A 361 12.70 -9.51 -5.32
CA ASN A 361 14.01 -10.15 -5.31
C ASN A 361 15.08 -9.24 -5.93
N GLU A 362 14.79 -8.56 -7.03
CA GLU A 362 15.70 -7.56 -7.60
C GLU A 362 16.01 -6.44 -6.61
N LEU A 363 15.00 -5.90 -5.93
CA LEU A 363 15.18 -4.84 -4.92
C LEU A 363 15.95 -5.32 -3.69
N SER A 364 15.67 -6.54 -3.21
CA SER A 364 16.44 -7.14 -2.12
C SER A 364 17.92 -7.18 -2.49
N ALA A 365 18.27 -7.75 -3.64
CA ALA A 365 19.64 -7.84 -4.11
C ALA A 365 20.27 -6.44 -4.36
N GLU A 366 19.54 -5.51 -4.96
CA GLU A 366 20.01 -4.15 -5.27
C GLU A 366 20.38 -3.37 -4.01
N TYR A 367 19.54 -3.45 -2.97
CA TYR A 367 19.73 -2.66 -1.75
C TYR A 367 20.60 -3.35 -0.72
N ASN A 368 20.75 -4.68 -0.78
CA ASN A 368 21.63 -5.43 0.11
C ASN A 368 23.10 -5.01 -0.09
N ASP A 369 23.70 -4.52 0.97
CA ASP A 369 25.06 -4.03 1.03
C ASP A 369 25.73 -4.64 2.26
N GLU A 370 26.50 -5.71 2.04
CA GLU A 370 27.05 -6.52 3.12
C GLU A 370 27.92 -5.69 4.07
N GLY A 371 27.70 -5.86 5.38
CA GLY A 371 28.36 -5.06 6.41
C GLY A 371 27.73 -3.67 6.66
N THR A 372 26.83 -3.22 5.79
CA THR A 372 26.24 -1.88 5.86
C THR A 372 24.71 -1.90 6.04
N PHE A 373 23.99 -2.60 5.15
CA PHE A 373 22.54 -2.70 5.14
C PHE A 373 22.09 -4.04 4.57
N VAL A 374 21.45 -4.87 5.39
CA VAL A 374 21.01 -6.21 4.97
C VAL A 374 19.54 -6.20 4.57
N THR A 375 19.22 -6.78 3.43
CA THR A 375 17.84 -7.07 3.06
C THR A 375 17.63 -8.58 3.09
N LEU A 376 16.40 -9.01 3.40
CA LEU A 376 16.01 -10.41 3.27
C LEU A 376 14.79 -10.50 2.35
N PRO A 377 14.85 -11.24 1.23
CA PRO A 377 13.69 -11.49 0.39
C PRO A 377 12.67 -12.31 1.17
N GLY A 378 11.41 -11.92 1.08
CA GLY A 378 10.38 -12.50 1.92
C GLY A 378 8.99 -12.00 1.58
N TYR A 379 8.01 -12.59 2.26
CA TYR A 379 6.61 -12.26 2.10
C TYR A 379 5.82 -12.68 3.34
N GLU A 380 4.70 -12.02 3.56
CA GLU A 380 3.74 -12.42 4.59
C GLU A 380 2.83 -13.49 3.98
N TRP A 381 3.01 -14.75 4.40
CA TRP A 381 2.04 -15.81 4.14
C TRP A 381 0.77 -15.49 4.92
N SER A 382 -0.33 -15.21 4.23
CA SER A 382 -1.49 -14.55 4.85
C SER A 382 -2.75 -15.41 4.85
N GLY A 383 -2.59 -16.65 5.36
CA GLY A 383 -3.67 -17.61 5.55
C GLY A 383 -4.72 -17.12 6.56
N ASN A 384 -5.95 -17.58 6.40
CA ASN A 384 -6.99 -17.32 7.39
C ASN A 384 -6.61 -17.97 8.73
N THR A 385 -7.09 -17.41 9.85
CA THR A 385 -6.78 -17.94 11.20
C THR A 385 -7.10 -19.43 11.34
N ALA A 386 -8.18 -19.91 10.71
CA ALA A 386 -8.56 -21.32 10.75
C ALA A 386 -7.61 -22.27 10.02
N VAL A 387 -6.68 -21.74 9.21
CA VAL A 387 -5.67 -22.52 8.46
C VAL A 387 -4.24 -22.14 8.87
N GLY A 388 -4.07 -21.36 9.95
CA GLY A 388 -2.78 -21.11 10.59
C GLY A 388 -2.33 -19.66 10.72
N GLY A 389 -3.16 -18.70 10.27
CA GLY A 389 -2.94 -17.27 10.48
C GLY A 389 -1.78 -16.66 9.68
N ASP A 390 -1.51 -15.37 9.88
CA ASP A 390 -0.47 -14.68 9.11
C ASP A 390 0.94 -15.05 9.63
N ARG A 391 1.89 -15.34 8.74
CA ARG A 391 3.27 -15.77 9.07
C ARG A 391 4.25 -15.09 8.12
N ASN A 392 5.31 -14.49 8.64
CA ASN A 392 6.34 -13.89 7.81
C ASN A 392 7.37 -14.95 7.42
N VAL A 393 7.70 -15.02 6.14
CA VAL A 393 8.72 -15.90 5.58
C VAL A 393 9.88 -15.04 5.07
N TYR A 394 11.11 -15.39 5.47
CA TYR A 394 12.33 -14.76 4.99
C TYR A 394 13.25 -15.83 4.46
N PHE A 395 13.67 -15.69 3.22
CA PHE A 395 14.69 -16.55 2.63
C PHE A 395 16.08 -15.95 2.87
N ARG A 396 17.08 -16.82 2.97
CA ARG A 396 18.48 -16.39 3.05
C ARG A 396 18.98 -15.74 1.75
N SER A 397 18.41 -16.12 0.62
CA SER A 397 18.83 -15.67 -0.71
C SER A 397 17.64 -15.45 -1.62
N GLU A 398 17.83 -14.63 -2.63
CA GLU A 398 16.85 -14.32 -3.67
C GLU A 398 16.56 -15.54 -4.57
N GLY A 399 15.50 -15.44 -5.37
CA GLY A 399 15.14 -16.40 -6.42
C GLY A 399 14.42 -17.64 -5.91
N ARG A 400 13.97 -17.65 -4.64
CA ARG A 400 13.18 -18.76 -4.08
C ARG A 400 11.73 -18.70 -4.57
N GLN A 401 11.06 -19.85 -4.57
CA GLN A 401 9.65 -19.94 -4.92
C GLN A 401 8.78 -19.37 -3.78
N ILE A 402 7.94 -18.38 -4.09
CA ILE A 402 6.88 -17.95 -3.17
C ILE A 402 5.85 -19.07 -3.02
N ARG A 403 5.48 -19.38 -1.77
CA ARG A 403 4.42 -20.33 -1.43
C ARG A 403 3.22 -19.53 -0.94
N ARG A 404 2.21 -19.30 -1.77
CA ARG A 404 1.05 -18.48 -1.37
C ARG A 404 0.02 -19.32 -0.62
N SER A 405 -0.75 -18.66 0.22
CA SER A 405 -1.94 -19.17 0.87
C SER A 405 -3.12 -19.28 -0.10
N SER A 406 -3.18 -18.39 -1.10
CA SER A 406 -4.19 -18.38 -2.17
C SER A 406 -3.88 -17.36 -3.27
N HIS A 407 -4.56 -17.49 -4.41
CA HIS A 407 -4.63 -16.46 -5.48
C HIS A 407 -5.83 -15.51 -5.32
N ALA A 408 -6.28 -15.22 -4.11
CA ALA A 408 -7.54 -14.48 -3.86
C ALA A 408 -7.64 -13.12 -4.57
N LEU A 409 -6.51 -12.46 -4.87
CA LEU A 409 -6.46 -11.19 -5.61
C LEU A 409 -5.52 -11.26 -6.82
N LEU A 410 -5.29 -12.45 -7.38
CA LEU A 410 -4.44 -12.69 -8.53
C LEU A 410 -5.24 -13.32 -9.67
N THR A 411 -5.09 -12.78 -10.88
CA THR A 411 -5.74 -13.32 -12.09
C THR A 411 -4.92 -14.43 -12.74
N ASP A 412 -3.58 -14.34 -12.66
CA ASP A 412 -2.67 -15.41 -13.06
C ASP A 412 -2.83 -16.61 -12.11
N ARG A 413 -2.95 -17.81 -12.66
CA ARG A 413 -3.10 -19.07 -11.93
C ARG A 413 -2.06 -20.12 -12.37
N SER A 414 -1.04 -19.70 -13.11
CA SER A 414 -0.04 -20.59 -13.73
C SER A 414 0.83 -21.34 -12.71
N ASP A 415 0.91 -20.86 -11.47
CA ASP A 415 1.72 -21.42 -10.38
C ASP A 415 0.88 -21.86 -9.17
N LEU A 416 -0.43 -22.07 -9.37
CA LEU A 416 -1.37 -22.48 -8.32
C LEU A 416 -0.98 -23.81 -7.64
N ASP A 417 -0.29 -24.69 -8.36
CA ASP A 417 0.21 -25.97 -7.84
C ASP A 417 1.37 -25.79 -6.83
N THR A 418 1.96 -24.61 -6.75
CA THR A 418 3.05 -24.29 -5.82
C THR A 418 2.58 -23.78 -4.46
N ASP A 419 1.29 -23.48 -4.33
CA ASP A 419 0.68 -22.90 -3.12
C ASP A 419 0.74 -23.83 -1.91
N ALA A 420 0.72 -23.20 -0.74
CA ALA A 420 0.56 -23.83 0.56
C ALA A 420 -0.71 -23.27 1.22
N SER A 421 -1.83 -23.98 1.08
CA SER A 421 -3.16 -23.53 1.51
C SER A 421 -3.36 -23.46 3.04
N ASP A 422 -2.49 -24.11 3.81
CA ASP A 422 -2.48 -24.10 5.27
C ASP A 422 -1.05 -24.12 5.81
N ALA A 423 -0.90 -23.77 7.09
CA ALA A 423 0.41 -23.66 7.73
C ALA A 423 1.17 -24.99 7.81
N ASN A 424 0.50 -26.15 7.93
CA ASN A 424 1.20 -27.44 7.94
C ASN A 424 1.86 -27.68 6.59
N ARG A 425 1.12 -27.43 5.50
CA ARG A 425 1.67 -27.52 4.15
C ARG A 425 2.79 -26.51 3.94
N LEU A 426 2.65 -25.27 4.44
CA LEU A 426 3.69 -24.25 4.37
C LEU A 426 4.98 -24.74 5.02
N PHE A 427 4.91 -25.28 6.25
CA PHE A 427 6.08 -25.79 6.94
C PHE A 427 6.70 -26.98 6.21
N GLU A 428 5.89 -27.92 5.71
CA GLU A 428 6.35 -29.08 4.94
C GLU A 428 7.18 -28.65 3.71
N VAL A 429 6.69 -27.71 2.92
CA VAL A 429 7.39 -27.27 1.69
C VAL A 429 8.59 -26.38 1.97
N LEU A 430 8.70 -25.80 3.16
CA LEU A 430 9.82 -24.95 3.57
C LEU A 430 10.90 -25.73 4.37
N GLN A 431 10.70 -27.01 4.70
CA GLN A 431 11.68 -27.78 5.49
C GLN A 431 13.07 -27.87 4.84
N GLU A 432 13.11 -27.88 3.52
CA GLU A 432 14.36 -27.96 2.73
C GLU A 432 14.87 -26.58 2.29
N GLU A 433 14.20 -25.50 2.68
CA GLU A 433 14.55 -24.13 2.35
C GLU A 433 15.43 -23.51 3.45
N ASP A 434 16.46 -22.76 3.06
CA ASP A 434 17.21 -21.90 3.99
C ASP A 434 16.38 -20.63 4.26
N CYS A 435 15.41 -20.77 5.15
CA CYS A 435 14.46 -19.72 5.48
C CYS A 435 14.14 -19.68 6.97
N VAL A 436 13.65 -18.53 7.41
CA VAL A 436 13.08 -18.33 8.73
C VAL A 436 11.61 -18.00 8.57
N VAL A 437 10.78 -18.72 9.31
CA VAL A 437 9.35 -18.42 9.44
C VAL A 437 9.09 -17.95 10.87
N TYR A 438 8.40 -16.82 11.03
CA TYR A 438 7.97 -16.38 12.35
C TYR A 438 6.52 -15.87 12.33
N ALA A 439 5.86 -15.98 13.49
CA ALA A 439 4.46 -15.58 13.67
C ALA A 439 4.25 -14.07 13.45
N HIS A 440 3.23 -13.69 12.67
CA HIS A 440 2.92 -12.29 12.47
C HIS A 440 2.43 -11.62 13.77
N VAL A 441 2.84 -10.37 13.98
CA VAL A 441 2.36 -9.51 15.07
C VAL A 441 1.55 -8.36 14.46
N GLY A 442 0.25 -8.33 14.72
CA GLY A 442 -0.64 -7.21 14.33
C GLY A 442 -1.82 -7.57 13.41
N GLY A 443 -1.85 -8.77 12.84
CA GLY A 443 -2.87 -9.26 11.92
C GLY A 443 -3.59 -10.50 12.43
N ARG A 444 -3.87 -11.46 11.55
CA ARG A 444 -4.53 -12.71 11.93
C ARG A 444 -3.60 -13.52 12.82
N TYR A 445 -4.13 -13.94 13.98
CA TYR A 445 -3.42 -14.77 14.94
C TYR A 445 -2.83 -16.02 14.28
N ALA A 446 -1.51 -16.17 14.38
CA ALA A 446 -0.80 -17.41 14.08
C ALA A 446 -0.89 -18.34 15.29
N ASP A 447 -1.29 -19.58 15.03
CA ASP A 447 -1.52 -20.61 16.05
C ASP A 447 -0.26 -21.34 16.53
#